data_AF-A0AAD8FU05-F1
#
_entry.id   AF-A0AAD8FU05-F1
#
_cell.length_a   1.000
_cell.length_b   1.000
_cell.length_c   1.000
_cell.angle_alpha   90.00
_cell.angle_beta   90.00
_cell.angle_gamma   90.00
#
_symmetry.space_group_name_H-M   'P 1'
#
loop_
_entity.id
_entity.type
_entity.pdbx_description
1 polymer ?
#
loop_
_entity_poly.entity_id
_entity_poly.type
_entity_poly.pdbx_seq_one_letter_code
_entity_poly.pdbx_strand_id
1 'polypeptide(L)'
;MGGRRKSCKKQQSKRWWSRVQTQFGPSDWASEQEQWRKEGAPISSNVKPFTVRLGALSLSQQQGVDMRLLRIVLRPGFKSSEQGNDAALLELEQPAPLSETIRPVCLPSPSTPFTAGQECWVTGWGNIKEEVPLPTPHTLQQVMVPLVDSVACDTMYHIGNSFSRSVSLILPDMICAGYQEGRKDSCQTLGSPLVCPSPDGSWILAGIVSWGDGCAQPNRPGVY
;
A
#
# COMPACT_ATOMS: atom_id res chain seq x y z
N MET A 1 -14.92 20.81 24.40
CA MET A 1 -13.78 20.25 23.63
C MET A 1 -14.09 18.79 23.33
N GLY A 2 -14.68 18.52 22.16
CA GLY A 2 -15.16 17.19 21.79
C GLY A 2 -14.93 16.95 20.31
N GLY A 3 -13.69 16.62 19.95
CA GLY A 3 -13.34 16.21 18.59
C GLY A 3 -13.98 14.87 18.28
N ARG A 4 -14.93 14.85 17.34
CA ARG A 4 -15.53 13.61 16.81
C ARG A 4 -14.42 12.77 16.17
N ARG A 5 -13.90 11.78 16.90
CA ARG A 5 -13.20 10.63 16.29
C ARG A 5 -14.19 9.96 15.35
N LYS A 6 -14.01 10.10 14.03
CA LYS A 6 -14.74 9.29 13.05
C LYS A 6 -14.24 7.86 13.18
N SER A 7 -14.87 7.11 14.07
CA SER A 7 -14.55 5.71 14.28
C SER A 7 -14.97 4.92 13.03
N CYS A 8 -14.05 4.13 12.46
CA CYS A 8 -14.28 3.18 11.35
C CYS A 8 -15.40 2.14 11.67
N LYS A 9 -15.97 2.17 12.88
CA LYS A 9 -16.86 1.18 13.53
C LYS A 9 -18.28 1.04 13.01
N LYS A 10 -18.57 1.32 11.73
CA LYS A 10 -19.87 0.92 11.13
C LYS A 10 -19.79 0.12 9.83
N GLN A 11 -18.62 -0.38 9.42
CA GLN A 11 -18.50 -1.05 8.10
C GLN A 11 -17.87 -2.45 8.08
N GLN A 12 -17.48 -3.04 9.20
CA GLN A 12 -16.70 -4.29 9.16
C GLN A 12 -17.30 -5.37 10.08
N SER A 13 -18.44 -5.93 9.66
CA SER A 13 -18.94 -7.20 10.18
C SER A 13 -18.93 -8.24 9.05
N LYS A 14 -17.97 -9.17 9.17
CA LYS A 14 -17.83 -10.48 8.50
C LYS A 14 -17.27 -10.50 7.05
N ARG A 15 -16.11 -11.18 6.95
CA ARG A 15 -15.38 -11.80 5.81
C ARG A 15 -15.31 -11.02 4.49
N TRP A 16 -14.16 -10.43 4.16
CA TRP A 16 -13.87 -9.90 2.81
C TRP A 16 -12.39 -10.01 2.42
N TRP A 17 -12.14 -10.47 1.19
CA TRP A 17 -10.96 -10.21 0.36
C TRP A 17 -11.45 -9.67 -1.00
N SER A 18 -10.93 -8.53 -1.47
CA SER A 18 -10.74 -8.14 -2.89
C SER A 18 -10.33 -6.67 -2.98
N ARG A 19 -9.38 -6.36 -3.89
CA ARG A 19 -8.64 -5.09 -3.99
C ARG A 19 -9.54 -3.88 -4.21
N VAL A 20 -9.26 -2.81 -3.47
CA VAL A 20 -8.94 -1.50 -4.04
C VAL A 20 -7.76 -0.92 -3.29
N GLN A 21 -6.74 -0.58 -4.07
CA GLN A 21 -5.69 0.37 -3.78
C GLN A 21 -6.32 1.65 -3.21
N THR A 22 -6.19 1.79 -1.89
CA THR A 22 -6.48 2.99 -1.10
C THR A 22 -7.72 3.77 -1.53
N GLN A 23 -8.92 3.22 -1.27
CA GLN A 23 -10.10 4.08 -1.19
C GLN A 23 -10.15 4.76 0.16
N PHE A 24 -9.67 6.00 0.18
CA PHE A 24 -10.00 6.99 1.19
C PHE A 24 -11.51 7.27 1.06
N GLY A 25 -12.26 7.31 2.17
CA GLY A 25 -13.67 7.72 2.11
C GLY A 25 -13.83 9.13 1.51
N PRO A 26 -15.00 9.55 1.02
CA PRO A 26 -15.17 10.84 0.33
C PRO A 26 -14.63 12.05 1.11
N SER A 27 -14.70 12.01 2.45
CA SER A 27 -14.17 13.07 3.30
C SER A 27 -12.66 13.04 3.46
N ASP A 28 -12.07 11.85 3.55
CA ASP A 28 -10.65 11.68 3.86
C ASP A 28 -9.84 11.86 2.57
N TRP A 29 -10.41 11.41 1.45
CA TRP A 29 -9.93 11.66 0.10
C TRP A 29 -9.78 13.15 -0.19
N ALA A 30 -10.87 13.91 0.02
CA ALA A 30 -10.88 15.34 -0.26
C ALA A 30 -9.88 16.10 0.62
N SER A 31 -9.69 15.68 1.87
CA SER A 31 -8.71 16.31 2.76
C SER A 31 -7.26 16.01 2.37
N GLU A 32 -6.93 14.76 2.02
CA GLU A 32 -5.57 14.37 1.62
C GLU A 32 -5.18 15.05 0.31
N GLN A 33 -6.09 15.08 -0.65
CA GLN A 33 -5.84 15.74 -1.92
C GLN A 33 -5.64 17.25 -1.74
N GLU A 34 -6.45 17.87 -0.89
CA GLU A 34 -6.31 19.29 -0.57
C GLU A 34 -4.98 19.58 0.15
N GLN A 35 -4.55 18.68 1.03
CA GLN A 35 -3.25 18.77 1.68
C GLN A 35 -2.11 18.69 0.65
N TRP A 36 -2.12 17.70 -0.24
CA TRP A 36 -1.09 17.55 -1.28
C TRP A 36 -1.06 18.75 -2.23
N ARG A 37 -2.23 19.30 -2.59
CA ARG A 37 -2.30 20.55 -3.36
C ARG A 37 -1.65 21.72 -2.62
N LYS A 38 -1.89 21.88 -1.32
CA LYS A 38 -1.25 22.91 -0.50
C LYS A 38 0.27 22.74 -0.42
N GLU A 39 0.73 21.51 -0.46
CA GLU A 39 2.16 21.16 -0.48
C GLU A 39 2.79 21.23 -1.89
N GLY A 40 2.02 21.57 -2.93
CA GLY A 40 2.53 21.77 -4.29
C GLY A 40 2.65 20.50 -5.13
N ALA A 41 1.83 19.47 -4.84
CA ALA A 41 1.82 18.21 -5.57
C ALA A 41 1.52 18.37 -7.08
N PRO A 42 2.32 17.74 -7.97
CA PRO A 42 2.03 17.77 -9.39
C PRO A 42 0.81 16.90 -9.73
N ILE A 43 0.05 17.34 -10.74
CA ILE A 43 -1.20 16.71 -11.18
C ILE A 43 -1.03 16.25 -12.63
N SER A 44 -1.28 14.96 -12.88
CA SER A 44 -1.34 14.43 -14.25
C SER A 44 -2.69 14.77 -14.90
N SER A 45 -2.64 15.45 -16.05
CA SER A 45 -3.82 15.87 -16.82
C SER A 45 -4.27 14.86 -17.87
N ASN A 46 -3.40 13.94 -18.29
CA ASN A 46 -3.74 12.92 -19.29
C ASN A 46 -3.89 11.53 -18.65
N VAL A 47 -5.02 11.35 -17.97
CA VAL A 47 -5.35 10.08 -17.29
C VAL A 47 -6.40 9.24 -18.00
N LYS A 48 -6.89 9.72 -19.16
CA LYS A 48 -7.91 9.04 -19.97
C LYS A 48 -7.61 7.58 -20.34
N PRO A 49 -6.35 7.14 -20.56
CA PRO A 49 -6.11 5.73 -20.85
C PRO A 49 -6.17 4.82 -19.62
N PHE A 50 -6.22 5.37 -18.39
CA PHE A 50 -6.18 4.58 -17.17
C PHE A 50 -7.57 4.32 -16.61
N THR A 51 -7.79 3.07 -16.19
CA THR A 51 -8.94 2.66 -15.39
C THR A 51 -8.47 1.95 -14.13
N VAL A 52 -9.31 1.97 -13.10
CA VAL A 52 -9.10 1.20 -11.86
C VAL A 52 -10.23 0.20 -11.75
N ARG A 53 -9.88 -1.08 -11.62
CA ARG A 53 -10.85 -2.16 -11.35
C ARG A 53 -11.02 -2.39 -9.86
N LEU A 54 -12.26 -2.36 -9.38
CA LEU A 54 -12.62 -2.54 -7.97
C LEU A 54 -13.33 -3.88 -7.74
N GLY A 55 -13.09 -4.53 -6.61
CA GLY A 55 -13.87 -5.71 -6.18
C GLY A 55 -13.62 -6.99 -6.97
N ALA A 56 -12.47 -7.10 -7.64
CA ALA A 56 -12.05 -8.30 -8.36
C ALA A 56 -11.22 -9.25 -7.47
N LEU A 57 -11.45 -10.57 -7.60
CA LEU A 57 -10.63 -11.61 -6.98
C LEU A 57 -9.69 -12.29 -7.99
N SER A 58 -10.07 -12.34 -9.26
CA SER A 58 -9.31 -12.91 -10.36
C SER A 58 -9.20 -11.91 -11.51
N LEU A 59 -8.02 -11.79 -12.12
CA LEU A 59 -7.84 -10.90 -13.30
C LEU A 59 -8.37 -11.52 -14.60
N SER A 60 -8.43 -12.85 -14.68
CA SER A 60 -8.94 -13.54 -15.87
C SER A 60 -10.47 -13.64 -15.91
N GLN A 61 -11.15 -13.43 -14.79
CA GLN A 61 -12.60 -13.47 -14.71
C GLN A 61 -13.20 -12.06 -14.85
N GLN A 62 -14.37 -11.95 -15.47
CA GLN A 62 -15.13 -10.70 -15.51
C GLN A 62 -15.82 -10.45 -14.16
N GLN A 63 -15.01 -10.07 -13.17
CA GLN A 63 -15.46 -9.66 -11.84
C GLN A 63 -15.04 -8.21 -11.58
N GLY A 64 -15.81 -7.54 -10.74
CA GLY A 64 -15.52 -6.18 -10.31
C GLY A 64 -16.10 -5.10 -11.23
N VAL A 65 -15.75 -3.85 -10.94
CA VAL A 65 -16.23 -2.66 -11.65
C VAL A 65 -15.05 -1.83 -12.10
N ASP A 66 -15.01 -1.49 -13.39
CA ASP A 66 -14.00 -0.58 -13.94
C ASP A 66 -14.44 0.88 -13.76
N MET A 67 -13.57 1.67 -13.15
CA MET A 67 -13.78 3.09 -12.87
C MET A 67 -12.76 3.91 -13.65
N ARG A 68 -13.21 5.03 -14.24
CA ARG A 68 -12.33 5.99 -14.90
C ARG A 68 -11.71 6.94 -13.87
N LEU A 69 -10.48 7.36 -14.16
CA LEU A 69 -9.78 8.37 -13.37
C LEU A 69 -10.06 9.77 -13.90
N LEU A 70 -10.35 10.70 -12.99
CA LEU A 70 -10.43 12.13 -13.26
C LEU A 70 -9.04 12.75 -13.34
N ARG A 71 -8.14 12.39 -12.40
CA ARG A 71 -6.73 12.79 -12.38
C ARG A 71 -5.91 11.93 -11.41
N ILE A 72 -4.59 12.06 -11.52
CA ILE A 72 -3.62 11.48 -10.58
C ILE A 72 -2.86 12.65 -9.94
N VAL A 73 -2.75 12.63 -8.62
CA VAL A 73 -1.97 13.61 -7.85
C VAL A 73 -0.81 12.86 -7.22
N LEU A 74 0.42 13.25 -7.52
CA LEU A 74 1.63 12.62 -6.99
C LEU A 74 2.08 13.31 -5.71
N ARG A 75 2.70 12.59 -4.78
CA ARG A 75 3.19 13.23 -3.56
C ARG A 75 4.29 14.25 -3.92
N PRO A 76 4.28 15.46 -3.32
CA PRO A 76 5.32 16.44 -3.57
C PRO A 76 6.70 15.86 -3.29
N GLY A 77 7.67 16.15 -4.16
CA GLY A 77 9.05 15.70 -3.99
C GLY A 77 9.35 14.28 -4.47
N PHE A 78 8.35 13.52 -4.95
CA PHE A 78 8.59 12.22 -5.57
C PHE A 78 9.49 12.33 -6.81
N LYS A 79 10.50 11.47 -6.89
CA LYS A 79 11.46 11.37 -8.02
C LYS A 79 11.71 9.93 -8.43
N SER A 80 11.95 9.05 -7.46
CA SER A 80 12.00 7.60 -7.60
C SER A 80 11.60 6.96 -6.27
N SER A 81 11.27 5.66 -6.28
CA SER A 81 10.82 4.93 -5.09
C SER A 81 11.85 4.95 -3.95
N GLU A 82 13.14 4.86 -4.28
CA GLU A 82 14.25 4.88 -3.32
C GLU A 82 14.53 6.27 -2.73
N GLN A 83 14.00 7.34 -3.36
CA GLN A 83 14.14 8.72 -2.89
C GLN A 83 12.96 9.18 -2.02
N GLY A 84 12.06 8.26 -1.67
CA GLY A 84 10.90 8.54 -0.83
C GLY A 84 9.79 9.29 -1.56
N ASN A 85 8.77 9.65 -0.80
CA ASN A 85 7.52 10.21 -1.30
C ASN A 85 6.82 9.33 -2.36
N ASP A 86 7.02 8.01 -2.31
CA ASP A 86 6.43 7.08 -3.27
C ASP A 86 4.96 6.77 -2.97
N ALA A 87 4.13 7.79 -3.13
CA ALA A 87 2.69 7.69 -2.98
C ALA A 87 1.98 8.55 -4.03
N ALA A 88 0.82 8.06 -4.46
CA ALA A 88 -0.06 8.77 -5.37
C ALA A 88 -1.53 8.67 -4.94
N LEU A 89 -2.28 9.73 -5.20
CA LEU A 89 -3.72 9.78 -5.04
C LEU A 89 -4.36 9.66 -6.43
N LEU A 90 -5.23 8.66 -6.62
CA LEU A 90 -6.03 8.46 -7.84
C LEU A 90 -7.48 8.98 -7.65
N GLU A 91 -7.84 10.08 -8.31
CA GLU A 91 -9.21 10.60 -8.24
C GLU A 91 -10.11 9.90 -9.25
N LEU A 92 -11.23 9.34 -8.79
CA LEU A 92 -12.23 8.71 -9.67
C LEU A 92 -13.15 9.79 -10.28
N GLU A 93 -13.57 9.60 -11.55
CA GLU A 93 -14.57 10.50 -12.18
C GLU A 93 -15.94 10.44 -11.50
N GLN A 94 -16.26 9.29 -10.89
CA GLN A 94 -17.50 9.06 -10.16
C GLN A 94 -17.19 8.37 -8.82
N PRO A 95 -18.02 8.57 -7.78
CA PRO A 95 -17.88 7.85 -6.52
C PRO A 95 -17.89 6.34 -6.75
N ALA A 96 -17.04 5.62 -6.01
CA ALA A 96 -17.00 4.17 -6.07
C ALA A 96 -18.33 3.56 -5.57
N PRO A 97 -18.89 2.54 -6.27
CA PRO A 97 -20.11 1.88 -5.85
C PRO A 97 -19.81 0.93 -4.69
N LEU A 98 -19.94 1.42 -3.45
CA LEU A 98 -19.70 0.61 -2.26
C LEU A 98 -20.60 -0.62 -2.23
N SER A 99 -20.00 -1.75 -1.89
CA SER A 99 -20.68 -3.03 -1.87
C SER A 99 -20.09 -3.94 -0.80
N GLU A 100 -20.50 -5.20 -0.86
CA GLU A 100 -19.87 -6.27 -0.12
C GLU A 100 -18.39 -6.46 -0.51
N THR A 101 -18.08 -6.46 -1.81
CA THR A 101 -16.71 -6.65 -2.34
C THR A 101 -15.93 -5.34 -2.53
N ILE A 102 -16.58 -4.17 -2.40
CA ILE A 102 -15.95 -2.86 -2.59
C ILE A 102 -16.13 -2.04 -1.31
N ARG A 103 -15.07 -1.96 -0.50
CA ARG A 103 -15.05 -1.18 0.74
C ARG A 103 -13.73 -0.45 0.92
N PRO A 104 -13.75 0.74 1.55
CA PRO A 104 -12.53 1.47 1.89
C PRO A 104 -11.76 0.76 3.01
N VAL A 105 -10.44 0.96 3.01
CA VAL A 105 -9.54 0.61 4.12
C VAL A 105 -9.42 1.80 5.07
N CYS A 106 -9.26 1.58 6.38
CA CYS A 106 -9.08 2.68 7.31
C CYS A 106 -7.67 3.27 7.15
N LEU A 107 -7.54 4.59 7.30
CA LEU A 107 -6.24 5.27 7.26
C LEU A 107 -5.65 5.40 8.66
N PRO A 108 -4.31 5.48 8.76
CA PRO A 108 -3.67 5.77 10.02
C PRO A 108 -3.91 7.24 10.39
N SER A 109 -4.05 7.49 11.69
CA SER A 109 -3.85 8.82 12.23
C SER A 109 -2.34 9.09 12.33
N PRO A 110 -1.89 10.36 12.37
CA PRO A 110 -0.46 10.67 12.60
C PRO A 110 0.13 10.05 13.87
N SER A 111 -0.72 9.70 14.84
CA SER A 111 -0.34 9.05 16.10
C SER A 111 -0.59 7.54 16.14
N THR A 112 -0.98 6.92 15.02
CA THR A 112 -1.24 5.48 14.98
C THR A 112 0.08 4.73 15.17
N PRO A 113 0.20 3.89 16.22
CA PRO A 113 1.43 3.14 16.43
C PRO A 113 1.50 1.96 15.47
N PHE A 114 2.64 1.84 14.79
CA PHE A 114 3.07 0.64 14.09
C PHE A 114 4.30 0.09 14.79
N THR A 115 4.25 -1.15 15.24
CA THR A 115 5.32 -1.73 16.07
C THR A 115 6.06 -2.82 15.31
N ALA A 116 7.38 -2.85 15.44
CA ALA A 116 8.19 -3.95 14.91
C ALA A 116 7.66 -5.32 15.39
N GLY A 117 7.64 -6.30 14.51
CA GLY A 117 7.06 -7.62 14.74
C GLY A 117 5.54 -7.70 14.58
N GLN A 118 4.83 -6.59 14.42
CA GLN A 118 3.38 -6.62 14.13
C GLN A 118 3.15 -7.31 12.79
N GLU A 119 2.32 -8.34 12.79
CA GLU A 119 1.97 -9.09 11.58
C GLU A 119 0.95 -8.33 10.75
N CYS A 120 1.35 -7.98 9.54
CA CYS A 120 0.55 -7.26 8.56
C CYS A 120 0.40 -8.10 7.30
N TRP A 121 -0.53 -7.72 6.45
CA TRP A 121 -0.89 -8.46 5.25
C TRP A 121 -0.67 -7.61 4.02
N VAL A 122 -0.04 -8.22 3.01
CA VAL A 122 0.08 -7.65 1.68
C VAL A 122 -0.73 -8.51 0.74
N THR A 123 -1.47 -7.87 -0.15
CA THR A 123 -2.26 -8.55 -1.18
C THR A 123 -1.91 -8.07 -2.56
N GLY A 124 -1.79 -8.96 -3.53
CA GLY A 124 -1.41 -8.57 -4.89
C GLY A 124 -1.59 -9.67 -5.93
N TRP A 125 -1.48 -9.26 -7.20
CA TRP A 125 -1.44 -10.15 -8.36
C TRP A 125 -0.06 -10.18 -9.04
N GLY A 126 0.96 -9.76 -8.30
CA GLY A 126 2.33 -9.86 -8.77
C GLY A 126 2.81 -11.31 -8.84
N ASN A 127 4.11 -11.48 -9.01
CA ASN A 127 4.72 -12.79 -9.07
C ASN A 127 4.54 -13.55 -7.75
N ILE A 128 4.43 -14.88 -7.84
CA ILE A 128 4.31 -15.76 -6.67
C ILE A 128 5.67 -16.14 -6.07
N LYS A 129 6.75 -15.93 -6.83
CA LYS A 129 8.16 -16.06 -6.46
C LYS A 129 8.99 -15.15 -7.38
N GLU A 130 10.29 -14.99 -7.09
CA GLU A 130 11.22 -14.31 -8.00
C GLU A 130 11.02 -14.79 -9.43
N GLU A 131 10.72 -13.87 -10.35
CA GLU A 131 10.50 -14.14 -11.78
C GLU A 131 9.43 -15.22 -12.13
N VAL A 132 8.60 -15.66 -11.17
CA VAL A 132 7.52 -16.64 -11.42
C VAL A 132 6.17 -15.93 -11.46
N PRO A 133 5.55 -15.77 -12.64
CA PRO A 133 4.28 -15.09 -12.76
C PRO A 133 3.16 -15.86 -12.07
N LEU A 134 2.13 -15.12 -11.65
CA LEU A 134 0.92 -15.69 -11.11
C LEU A 134 0.19 -16.54 -12.17
N PRO A 135 -0.11 -17.82 -11.91
CA PRO A 135 -0.79 -18.65 -12.89
C PRO A 135 -2.25 -18.24 -13.11
N THR A 136 -2.77 -18.46 -14.31
CA THR A 136 -4.20 -18.39 -14.64
C THR A 136 -5.01 -19.22 -13.62
N PRO A 137 -6.10 -18.69 -13.03
CA PRO A 137 -6.87 -17.51 -13.45
C PRO A 137 -6.40 -16.19 -12.82
N HIS A 138 -5.15 -16.09 -12.40
CA HIS A 138 -4.59 -14.90 -11.75
C HIS A 138 -5.41 -14.55 -10.51
N THR A 139 -5.57 -15.51 -9.60
CA THR A 139 -6.28 -15.31 -8.33
C THR A 139 -5.42 -14.47 -7.39
N LEU A 140 -6.03 -13.48 -6.73
CA LEU A 140 -5.38 -12.61 -5.76
C LEU A 140 -4.62 -13.44 -4.73
N GLN A 141 -3.35 -13.08 -4.50
CA GLN A 141 -2.53 -13.67 -3.47
C GLN A 141 -2.46 -12.76 -2.26
N GLN A 142 -2.12 -13.36 -1.12
CA GLN A 142 -1.92 -12.67 0.13
C GLN A 142 -0.72 -13.28 0.85
N VAL A 143 0.03 -12.43 1.55
CA VAL A 143 1.16 -12.85 2.36
C VAL A 143 1.16 -12.06 3.66
N MET A 144 1.37 -12.77 4.76
CA MET A 144 1.58 -12.18 6.06
C MET A 144 3.08 -11.91 6.23
N VAL A 145 3.42 -10.68 6.60
CA VAL A 145 4.79 -10.21 6.84
C VAL A 145 4.83 -9.39 8.14
N PRO A 146 5.85 -9.58 8.99
CA PRO A 146 6.02 -8.76 10.18
C PRO A 146 6.63 -7.41 9.81
N LEU A 147 6.21 -6.35 10.48
CA LEU A 147 6.88 -5.06 10.39
C LEU A 147 8.32 -5.15 10.91
N VAL A 148 9.24 -4.44 10.26
CA VAL A 148 10.64 -4.35 10.64
C VAL A 148 10.92 -2.91 11.06
N ASP A 149 11.65 -2.76 12.17
CA ASP A 149 12.14 -1.45 12.61
C ASP A 149 12.98 -0.79 11.51
N SER A 150 12.82 0.52 11.29
CA SER A 150 13.48 1.21 10.17
C SER A 150 15.00 1.18 10.26
N VAL A 151 15.58 1.27 11.47
CA VAL A 151 17.03 1.20 11.68
C VAL A 151 17.54 -0.23 11.44
N ALA A 152 16.79 -1.23 11.90
CA ALA A 152 17.11 -2.62 11.62
C ALA A 152 17.04 -2.93 10.12
N CYS A 153 16.00 -2.42 9.44
CA CYS A 153 15.83 -2.58 7.99
C CYS A 153 16.98 -1.93 7.21
N ASP A 154 17.36 -0.70 7.56
CA ASP A 154 18.50 -0.02 6.95
C ASP A 154 19.80 -0.81 7.14
N THR A 155 20.01 -1.34 8.34
CA THR A 155 21.17 -2.21 8.63
C THR A 155 21.16 -3.48 7.77
N MET A 156 20.00 -4.11 7.56
CA MET A 156 19.86 -5.29 6.72
C MET A 156 20.22 -5.00 5.26
N TYR A 157 19.73 -3.88 4.71
CA TYR A 157 20.08 -3.44 3.36
C TYR A 157 21.58 -3.16 3.18
N HIS A 158 22.29 -2.80 4.27
CA HIS A 158 23.74 -2.64 4.30
C HIS A 158 24.55 -3.95 4.36
N ILE A 159 23.89 -5.11 4.40
CA ILE A 159 24.57 -6.41 4.36
C ILE A 159 24.80 -6.79 2.89
N GLY A 160 26.07 -7.03 2.54
CA GLY A 160 26.46 -7.54 1.22
C GLY A 160 26.34 -6.53 0.06
N ASN A 161 26.10 -5.26 0.34
CA ASN A 161 26.09 -4.16 -0.63
C ASN A 161 27.34 -3.28 -0.49
N SER A 162 27.63 -2.47 -1.51
CA SER A 162 28.79 -1.56 -1.53
C SER A 162 28.47 -0.13 -1.09
N PHE A 163 27.24 0.13 -0.62
CA PHE A 163 26.86 1.46 -0.15
C PHE A 163 27.57 1.79 1.17
N SER A 164 27.95 3.06 1.34
CA SER A 164 28.56 3.52 2.58
C SER A 164 27.55 3.45 3.72
N ARG A 165 27.94 2.90 4.87
CA ARG A 165 27.11 2.84 6.09
C ARG A 165 26.66 4.22 6.61
N SER A 166 27.28 5.30 6.13
CA SER A 166 26.88 6.66 6.48
C SER A 166 25.68 7.17 5.66
N VAL A 167 25.22 6.39 4.66
CA VAL A 167 24.08 6.75 3.80
C VAL A 167 22.90 5.89 4.20
N SER A 168 21.84 6.51 4.71
CA SER A 168 20.58 5.81 4.97
C SER A 168 19.89 5.49 3.64
N LEU A 169 19.55 4.21 3.46
CA LEU A 169 18.79 3.69 2.33
C LEU A 169 17.29 3.65 2.67
N ILE A 170 16.94 3.49 3.95
CA ILE A 170 15.55 3.57 4.43
C ILE A 170 15.30 4.98 4.96
N LEU A 171 14.38 5.69 4.32
CA LEU A 171 14.05 7.08 4.64
C LEU A 171 12.93 7.18 5.70
N PRO A 172 12.78 8.34 6.37
CA PRO A 172 11.80 8.51 7.46
C PRO A 172 10.34 8.30 7.07
N ASP A 173 10.00 8.39 5.78
CA ASP A 173 8.65 8.19 5.25
C ASP A 173 8.43 6.78 4.67
N MET A 174 9.36 5.86 4.90
CA MET A 174 9.30 4.46 4.48
C MET A 174 9.06 3.54 5.67
N ILE A 175 8.36 2.43 5.42
CA ILE A 175 8.21 1.33 6.38
C ILE A 175 8.68 0.02 5.76
N CYS A 176 9.31 -0.83 6.56
CA CYS A 176 9.75 -2.15 6.10
C CYS A 176 8.87 -3.26 6.66
N ALA A 177 8.64 -4.30 5.87
CA ALA A 177 7.99 -5.51 6.34
C ALA A 177 8.54 -6.75 5.64
N GLY A 178 8.84 -7.79 6.40
CA GLY A 178 9.44 -9.01 5.89
C GLY A 178 10.21 -9.77 6.95
N TYR A 179 10.67 -10.95 6.59
CA TYR A 179 11.46 -11.81 7.47
C TYR A 179 12.94 -11.63 7.14
N GLN A 180 13.78 -11.52 8.17
CA GLN A 180 15.21 -11.34 7.99
C GLN A 180 15.86 -12.50 7.21
N GLU A 181 15.40 -13.74 7.44
CA GLU A 181 15.88 -14.92 6.72
C GLU A 181 15.30 -15.05 5.30
N GLY A 182 14.50 -14.07 4.85
CA GLY A 182 13.73 -14.15 3.61
C GLY A 182 12.50 -15.06 3.77
N ARG A 183 12.17 -15.85 2.74
CA ARG A 183 11.05 -16.83 2.67
C ARG A 183 9.74 -16.27 2.13
N LYS A 184 9.24 -15.16 2.67
CA LYS A 184 7.94 -14.58 2.31
C LYS A 184 8.06 -13.08 2.11
N ASP A 185 7.51 -12.60 0.99
CA ASP A 185 7.54 -11.20 0.60
C ASP A 185 6.46 -10.90 -0.45
N SER A 186 6.27 -9.63 -0.74
CA SER A 186 5.46 -9.14 -1.86
C SER A 186 6.33 -8.99 -3.11
N CYS A 187 6.00 -9.68 -4.20
CA CYS A 187 6.87 -9.75 -5.38
C CYS A 187 6.19 -9.13 -6.61
N GLN A 188 6.79 -8.08 -7.17
CA GLN A 188 6.30 -7.35 -8.35
C GLN A 188 4.83 -6.92 -8.25
N THR A 189 4.44 -6.41 -7.09
CA THR A 189 3.08 -5.99 -6.77
C THR A 189 3.07 -4.52 -6.29
N LEU A 190 3.77 -3.66 -7.04
CA LEU A 190 3.87 -2.22 -6.77
C LEU A 190 2.50 -1.57 -6.57
N GLY A 191 2.42 -0.62 -5.64
CA GLY A 191 1.18 0.09 -5.32
C GLY A 191 0.16 -0.74 -4.52
N SER A 192 0.46 -1.99 -4.19
CA SER A 192 -0.43 -2.82 -3.39
C SER A 192 -0.41 -2.43 -1.90
N PRO A 193 -1.51 -2.63 -1.18
CA PRO A 193 -1.60 -2.20 0.21
C PRO A 193 -0.89 -3.16 1.16
N LEU A 194 -0.16 -2.60 2.12
CA LEU A 194 0.21 -3.26 3.36
C LEU A 194 -0.81 -2.86 4.42
N VAL A 195 -1.59 -3.82 4.91
CA VAL A 195 -2.63 -3.57 5.92
C VAL A 195 -2.31 -4.28 7.22
N CYS A 196 -2.45 -3.56 8.32
CA CYS A 196 -2.20 -4.07 9.66
C CYS A 196 -3.49 -4.12 10.47
N PRO A 197 -3.69 -5.15 11.31
CA PRO A 197 -4.83 -5.22 12.20
C PRO A 197 -4.68 -4.17 13.31
N SER A 198 -5.79 -3.51 13.65
CA SER A 198 -5.91 -2.58 14.78
C SER A 198 -6.57 -3.26 15.99
N PRO A 199 -6.25 -2.86 17.24
CA PRO A 199 -6.89 -3.40 18.45
C PRO A 199 -8.42 -3.28 18.47
N ASP A 200 -8.98 -2.34 17.71
CA ASP A 200 -10.42 -2.15 17.61
C ASP A 200 -11.13 -3.06 16.59
N GLY A 201 -10.38 -3.99 15.98
CA GLY A 201 -10.86 -4.99 15.01
C GLY A 201 -10.91 -4.49 13.56
N SER A 202 -10.49 -3.24 13.31
CA SER A 202 -10.38 -2.68 11.97
C SER A 202 -9.05 -3.00 11.30
N TRP A 203 -8.98 -2.79 9.99
CA TRP A 203 -7.74 -2.88 9.20
C TRP A 203 -7.29 -1.49 8.77
N ILE A 204 -6.03 -1.17 9.08
CA ILE A 204 -5.41 0.12 8.78
C ILE A 204 -4.38 -0.06 7.68
N LEU A 205 -4.39 0.82 6.69
CA LEU A 205 -3.33 0.92 5.69
C LEU A 205 -2.04 1.44 6.35
N ALA A 206 -1.02 0.60 6.44
CA ALA A 206 0.25 0.96 7.05
C ALA A 206 1.28 1.47 6.02
N GLY A 207 1.22 0.97 4.79
CA GLY A 207 2.14 1.33 3.72
C GLY A 207 1.64 0.90 2.35
N ILE A 208 2.38 1.28 1.31
CA ILE A 208 2.08 0.97 -0.09
C ILE A 208 3.33 0.36 -0.70
N VAL A 209 3.25 -0.87 -1.23
CA VAL A 209 4.41 -1.57 -1.82
C VAL A 209 5.14 -0.64 -2.79
N SER A 210 6.38 -0.29 -2.45
CA SER A 210 7.15 0.76 -3.12
C SER A 210 8.37 0.18 -3.83
N TRP A 211 9.33 -0.38 -3.08
CA TRP A 211 10.54 -0.96 -3.66
C TRP A 211 11.08 -2.12 -2.84
N GLY A 212 12.05 -2.83 -3.41
CA GLY A 212 12.69 -4.00 -2.82
C GLY A 212 13.88 -4.44 -3.65
N ASP A 213 14.70 -5.33 -3.10
CA ASP A 213 15.86 -5.92 -3.80
C ASP A 213 15.65 -7.44 -3.87
N GLY A 214 15.08 -7.87 -5.00
CA GLY A 214 14.58 -9.23 -5.18
C GLY A 214 13.28 -9.52 -4.40
N CYS A 215 12.90 -10.79 -4.39
CA CYS A 215 11.68 -11.32 -3.82
C CYS A 215 12.04 -12.31 -2.71
N ALA A 216 11.72 -11.97 -1.46
CA ALA A 216 11.90 -12.83 -0.29
C ALA A 216 13.37 -13.27 -0.05
N GLN A 217 14.32 -12.40 -0.39
CA GLN A 217 15.74 -12.62 -0.17
C GLN A 217 16.13 -12.34 1.30
N PRO A 218 17.13 -13.05 1.85
CA PRO A 218 17.65 -12.75 3.18
C PRO A 218 18.16 -11.31 3.29
N ASN A 219 17.84 -10.64 4.39
CA ASN A 219 18.21 -9.24 4.67
C ASN A 219 17.72 -8.22 3.63
N ARG A 220 16.69 -8.56 2.84
CA ARG A 220 16.02 -7.66 1.88
C ARG A 220 14.50 -7.65 2.12
N PRO A 221 14.04 -7.13 3.27
CA PRO A 221 12.59 -6.99 3.50
C PRO A 221 12.01 -5.98 2.51
N GLY A 222 10.76 -6.16 2.08
CA GLY A 222 10.08 -5.18 1.23
C GLY A 222 9.95 -3.81 1.90
N VAL A 223 9.99 -2.75 1.09
CA VAL A 223 9.84 -1.35 1.51
C VAL A 223 8.54 -0.78 0.96
N TYR A 224 7.80 -0.09 1.83
CA TYR A 224 6.43 0.37 1.63
C TYR A 224 6.23 1.82 2.07
#